data_AF-A0A432SKU8-F1
#
_entry.id   AF-A0A432SKU8-F1
#
_cell.length_a   1.000
_cell.length_b   1.000
_cell.length_c   1.000
_cell.angle_alpha   90.00
_cell.angle_beta   90.00
_cell.angle_gamma   90.00
#
_symmetry.space_group_name_H-M   'P 1'
#
loop_
_entity.id
_entity.type
_entity.pdbx_description
1 polymer ?
#
loop_
_entity_poly.entity_id
_entity_poly.type
_entity_poly.pdbx_seq_one_letter_code
_entity_poly.pdbx_strand_id
1 'polypeptide(L)' 'MDAIEKELQSRKNEIQKEVELLFKANMRITDWDVPEADDAKAAKILAAIIQEALDNIRADIESGTYDNY' A
#
# COMPACT_ATOMS: atom_id res chain seq x y z
N MET A 1 20.39 11.06 -10.91
CA MET A 1 18.94 11.14 -10.73
C MET A 1 18.41 12.21 -11.66
N ASP A 2 17.43 11.85 -12.48
CA ASP A 2 16.67 12.82 -13.28
C ASP A 2 15.71 13.64 -12.39
N ALA A 3 15.01 14.60 -13.00
CA ALA A 3 14.12 15.50 -12.29
C ALA A 3 12.94 14.77 -11.61
N ILE A 4 12.45 13.69 -12.22
CA ILE A 4 11.33 12.88 -11.73
C ILE A 4 11.81 12.04 -10.54
N GLU A 5 12.95 11.38 -10.68
CA GLU A 5 13.53 10.59 -9.59
C GLU A 5 13.79 11.45 -8.35
N LYS A 6 14.32 12.67 -8.52
CA LYS A 6 14.59 13.58 -7.41
C LYS A 6 13.31 14.05 -6.72
N GLU A 7 12.28 14.37 -7.51
CA GLU A 7 10.97 14.79 -7.03
C GLU A 7 10.30 13.66 -6.23
N LEU A 8 10.25 12.43 -6.76
CA LEU A 8 9.66 11.27 -6.08
C LEU A 8 10.45 10.86 -4.83
N GLN A 9 11.79 10.92 -4.88
CA GLN A 9 12.60 10.68 -3.68
C GLN A 9 12.33 11.71 -2.57
N SER A 10 12.00 12.96 -2.92
CA SER A 10 11.71 13.98 -1.91
C SER A 10 10.48 13.66 -1.06
N ARG A 11 9.52 12.90 -1.60
CA ARG A 11 8.28 12.47 -0.93
C ARG A 11 8.28 11.00 -0.49
N LYS A 12 9.39 10.28 -0.68
CA LYS A 12 9.49 8.84 -0.39
C LYS A 12 9.00 8.48 1.02
N ASN A 13 9.40 9.26 2.03
CA ASN A 13 9.02 9.00 3.42
C ASN A 13 7.52 9.21 3.66
N GLU A 14 6.91 10.17 2.97
CA GLU A 14 5.48 10.44 3.05
C GLU A 14 4.69 9.29 2.40
N ILE A 15 5.10 8.87 1.20
CA ILE A 15 4.50 7.72 0.50
C ILE A 15 4.56 6.44 1.37
N GLN A 16 5.72 6.15 1.98
CA GLN A 16 5.87 4.99 2.86
C GLN A 16 4.97 5.08 4.09
N LYS A 17 4.85 6.27 4.68
CA LYS A 17 3.98 6.52 5.83
C LYS A 17 2.50 6.36 5.46
N GLU A 18 2.09 6.78 4.27
CA GLU A 18 0.71 6.63 3.79
C GLU A 18 0.33 5.16 3.63
N VAL A 19 1.22 4.33 3.09
CA VAL A 19 1.02 2.87 3.03
C VAL A 19 0.91 2.26 4.43
N GLU A 20 1.74 2.69 5.37
CA GLU A 20 1.66 2.24 6.76
C GLU A 20 0.34 2.68 7.44
N LEU A 21 -0.13 3.90 7.16
CA LEU A 21 -1.40 4.41 7.68
C LEU A 21 -2.59 3.62 7.12
N LEU A 22 -2.57 3.28 5.83
CA LEU A 22 -3.57 2.41 5.21
C LEU A 22 -3.63 1.05 5.92
N PHE A 23 -2.47 0.43 6.14
CA PHE A 23 -2.40 -0.85 6.85
C PHE A 23 -2.95 -0.74 8.28
N LYS A 24 -2.48 0.24 9.06
CA LYS A 24 -2.91 0.42 10.46
C LYS A 24 -4.39 0.74 10.60
N ALA A 25 -4.96 1.53 9.69
CA ALA A 25 -6.38 1.84 9.70
C ALA A 25 -7.23 0.57 9.53
N ASN A 26 -6.83 -0.32 8.62
CA ASN A 26 -7.54 -1.58 8.37
C ASN A 26 -7.34 -2.62 9.48
N MET A 27 -6.16 -2.66 10.12
CA MET A 27 -5.97 -3.45 11.35
C MET A 27 -6.95 -3.01 12.43
N ARG A 28 -7.07 -1.70 12.67
CA ARG A 28 -7.99 -1.16 13.68
C ARG A 28 -9.46 -1.47 13.39
N ILE A 29 -9.86 -1.47 12.12
CA ILE A 29 -11.20 -1.90 11.71
C ILE A 29 -11.39 -3.39 12.03
N THR A 30 -10.38 -4.22 11.74
CA THR A 30 -10.41 -5.65 12.06
C THR A 30 -10.55 -5.90 13.56
N ASP A 31 -9.83 -5.15 14.40
CA ASP A 31 -9.94 -5.25 15.86
C ASP A 31 -11.35 -4.86 16.37
N TRP A 32 -12.03 -3.94 15.68
CA TRP A 32 -13.40 -3.56 16.03
C TRP A 32 -14.43 -4.60 15.59
N ASP A 33 -14.26 -5.14 14.39
CA ASP A 33 -15.20 -6.09 13.79
C ASP A 33 -15.00 -7.52 14.32
N VAL A 34 -13.78 -7.85 14.74
CA VAL A 34 -13.36 -9.16 15.26
C VAL A 34 -12.45 -8.97 16.49
N PRO A 35 -13.00 -8.65 17.67
CA PRO A 35 -12.21 -8.32 18.87
C PRO A 35 -11.28 -9.44 19.38
N GLU A 36 -11.60 -10.71 19.09
CA GLU A 36 -10.78 -11.88 19.42
C GLU A 36 -9.88 -12.35 18.27
N ALA A 37 -9.64 -11.49 17.26
CA ALA A 37 -8.78 -11.81 16.13
C ALA A 37 -7.35 -12.15 16.57
N ASP A 38 -6.73 -13.09 15.86
CA ASP A 38 -5.28 -13.26 15.90
C ASP A 38 -4.64 -12.14 15.05
N ASP A 39 -4.16 -11.10 15.72
CA ASP A 39 -3.53 -9.92 15.11
C ASP A 39 -2.44 -10.29 14.10
N ALA A 40 -1.64 -11.33 14.40
CA ALA A 40 -0.54 -11.74 13.53
C ALA A 40 -1.06 -12.38 12.24
N LYS A 41 -2.15 -13.15 12.33
CA LYS A 41 -2.84 -13.70 11.16
C LYS A 41 -3.50 -12.59 10.34
N ALA A 42 -4.23 -11.68 10.98
CA ALA A 42 -4.87 -10.54 10.32
C ALA A 42 -3.85 -9.67 9.58
N ALA A 43 -2.74 -9.34 10.24
CA ALA A 43 -1.64 -8.56 9.65
C ALA A 43 -1.06 -9.21 8.38
N LYS A 44 -0.85 -10.54 8.39
CA LYS A 44 -0.32 -11.26 7.22
C LYS A 44 -1.29 -11.24 6.05
N ILE A 45 -2.58 -11.46 6.31
CA ILE A 45 -3.61 -11.43 5.27
C ILE A 45 -3.73 -10.02 4.69
N LEU A 46 -3.80 -9.00 5.54
CA LEU A 46 -3.91 -7.62 5.10
C LEU A 46 -2.69 -7.17 4.28
N ALA A 47 -1.48 -7.56 4.70
CA ALA A 47 -0.27 -7.28 3.93
C ALA A 47 -0.30 -7.94 2.54
N ALA A 48 -0.83 -9.17 2.44
CA ALA A 48 -0.99 -9.85 1.15
C ALA A 48 -2.00 -9.12 0.24
N ILE A 49 -3.12 -8.64 0.78
CA ILE A 49 -4.12 -7.85 0.03
C ILE A 49 -3.51 -6.54 -0.48
N ILE A 50 -2.75 -5.82 0.35
CA ILE A 50 -2.06 -4.58 -0.07
C ILE A 50 -1.05 -4.88 -1.17
N GLN A 51 -0.32 -5.99 -1.06
CA GLN A 51 0.64 -6.41 -2.08
C GLN A 51 -0.07 -6.74 -3.41
N GLU A 52 -1.17 -7.47 -3.38
CA GLU A 52 -1.98 -7.76 -4.58
C GLU A 52 -2.47 -6.47 -5.26
N ALA A 53 -2.92 -5.48 -4.48
CA ALA A 53 -3.30 -4.18 -5.04
C ALA A 53 -2.12 -3.46 -5.72
N LEU A 54 -0.93 -3.51 -5.14
CA LEU A 54 0.28 -2.95 -5.77
C LEU A 54 0.68 -3.71 -7.03
N ASP A 55 0.48 -5.03 -7.06
CA ASP A 55 0.75 -5.85 -8.25
C ASP A 55 -0.20 -5.53 -9.40
N ASN A 56 -1.47 -5.25 -9.11
CA ASN A 56 -2.43 -4.78 -10.12
C ASN A 56 -2.01 -3.41 -10.68
N ILE A 57 -1.58 -2.47 -9.84
CA ILE A 57 -1.05 -1.18 -10.31
C ILE A 57 0.19 -1.38 -11.22
N ARG A 58 1.07 -2.32 -10.88
CA ARG A 58 2.21 -2.67 -11.74
C ARG A 58 1.77 -3.20 -13.10
N ALA A 59 0.80 -4.11 -13.12
CA ALA A 59 0.23 -4.63 -14.36
C ALA A 59 -0.39 -3.50 -15.21
N ASP A 60 -1.09 -2.56 -14.58
CA ASP A 60 -1.68 -1.40 -15.24
C ASP A 60 -0.59 -0.50 -15.86
N ILE A 61 0.53 -0.27 -15.16
CA ILE A 61 1.71 0.42 -15.72
C ILE A 61 2.27 -0.31 -16.94
N GLU A 62 2.48 -1.62 -16.84
CA GLU A 62 3.02 -2.44 -17.94
C GLU A 62 2.08 -2.48 -19.16
N SER A 63 0.78 -2.34 -18.94
CA SER A 63 -0.23 -2.25 -19.99
C SER A 63 -0.33 -0.87 -20.68
N GLY A 64 0.39 0.13 -20.17
CA GLY A 64 0.35 1.51 -20.67
C GLY A 64 -0.85 2.32 -20.18
N THR A 65 -1.58 1.84 -19.16
CA THR A 65 -2.76 2.53 -18.61
C THR A 65 -2.44 3.94 -18.11
N TYR A 66 -1.21 4.18 -17.66
CA TYR A 66 -0.75 5.46 -17.11
C TYR A 66 0.09 6.31 -18.08
N ASP A 67 0.25 5.92 -19.35
CA ASP A 67 1.13 6.62 -20.31
C ASP A 67 0.73 8.08 -20.57
N ASN A 68 -0.51 8.46 -20.23
CA ASN A 68 -1.06 9.81 -20.43
C ASN A 68 -1.69 10.40 -19.16
N TYR A 69 -1.26 9.94 -17.98
CA TYR A 69 -1.79 10.37 -16.68
C TYR A 69 -1.22 11.72 -16.20
#